data_AF-A0A962ZL04-F1
#
_entry.id   AF-A0A962ZL04-F1
#
_cell.length_a   1.000
_cell.length_b   1.000
_cell.length_c   1.000
_cell.angle_alpha   90.00
_cell.angle_beta   90.00
_cell.angle_gamma   90.00
#
_symmetry.space_group_name_H-M   'P 1'
#
loop_
_entity.id
_entity.type
_entity.pdbx_description
1 polymer ?
#
loop_
_entity_poly.entity_id
_entity_poly.type
_entity_poly.pdbx_seq_one_letter_code
_entity_poly.pdbx_strand_id
1 'polypeptide(L)'
;VEIMQHKGASECYFKAGVTEDELCAFEQLPTDNIAVYDTPPQPDTGFVRQVLGEGLGIAAQLGVNPYQFGFIASTDTHLGTPGAAEEGRFLGHGGAGVPARDEVPPGLPDKLEYNPGGLAVIWAEENSRDVLFDALKRRETYATSGPRIVARFFAGQDYPEDLCEREDRIERAYAGGVPMGGELTVTSDAPPRFLVAASQDPGATATPLQRVQIIKGALDASGQYREQVIDVAGNARNGASVDTQTCETRGPGYAQLCSVWTDEEFDPAERAFYYARVVENPSCRWSQRICVANQVDCSDPDTITEGFEGCCAADHRPVIQERAWTSPVWYSPTEG
;
A
#
# COMPACT_ATOMS: atom_id res chain seq x y z
N VAL A 1 -10.24 -6.04 -3.42
CA VAL A 1 -9.25 -6.99 -2.89
C VAL A 1 -8.59 -6.37 -1.68
N GLU A 2 -8.38 -7.17 -0.64
CA GLU A 2 -7.58 -6.78 0.51
C GLU A 2 -6.10 -6.93 0.14
N ILE A 3 -5.41 -5.80 -0.10
CA ILE A 3 -4.00 -5.80 -0.51
C ILE A 3 -3.07 -5.90 0.70
N MET A 4 -3.59 -5.61 1.89
CA MET A 4 -2.85 -5.58 3.13
C MET A 4 -3.75 -5.95 4.30
N GLN A 5 -3.23 -6.80 5.16
CA GLN A 5 -3.86 -7.24 6.40
C GLN A 5 -2.75 -7.48 7.43
N HIS A 6 -3.07 -7.68 8.72
CA HIS A 6 -2.03 -8.03 9.70
C HIS A 6 -1.19 -9.26 9.33
N LYS A 7 -1.73 -10.12 8.46
CA LYS A 7 -1.09 -11.28 7.84
C LYS A 7 -0.36 -10.91 6.54
N GLY A 8 0.23 -9.73 6.50
CA GLY A 8 1.12 -9.31 5.44
C GLY A 8 0.46 -8.62 4.25
N ALA A 9 1.31 -8.23 3.30
CA ALA A 9 0.95 -7.52 2.08
C ALA A 9 0.99 -8.44 0.86
N SER A 10 0.07 -8.21 -0.08
CA SER A 10 -0.08 -9.00 -1.31
C SER A 10 0.16 -8.19 -2.58
N GLU A 11 0.73 -6.98 -2.50
CA GLU A 11 0.98 -6.13 -3.67
C GLU A 11 1.75 -6.87 -4.76
N CYS A 12 2.95 -7.36 -4.42
CA CYS A 12 3.86 -8.03 -5.35
C CYS A 12 4.85 -8.93 -4.63
N TYR A 13 5.29 -9.98 -5.30
CA TYR A 13 6.31 -10.90 -4.79
C TYR A 13 7.70 -10.28 -4.90
N PHE A 14 8.56 -10.53 -3.91
CA PHE A 14 9.93 -10.00 -3.90
C PHE A 14 10.93 -11.13 -3.84
N LYS A 15 11.70 -11.26 -4.92
CA LYS A 15 12.84 -12.15 -5.00
C LYS A 15 13.77 -11.64 -6.10
N ALA A 16 15.08 -11.79 -5.87
CA ALA A 16 16.08 -11.49 -6.88
C ALA A 16 15.76 -12.21 -8.19
N GLY A 17 15.73 -11.45 -9.29
CA GLY A 17 15.38 -11.96 -10.63
C GLY A 17 13.88 -12.06 -10.92
N VAL A 18 13.00 -11.74 -9.98
CA VAL A 18 11.55 -11.64 -10.20
C VAL A 18 11.10 -10.19 -10.34
N THR A 19 11.56 -9.31 -9.44
CA THR A 19 11.27 -7.87 -9.50
C THR A 19 12.50 -7.07 -9.08
N GLU A 20 12.66 -5.87 -9.66
CA GLU A 20 13.64 -4.87 -9.24
C GLU A 20 13.05 -3.90 -8.21
N ASP A 21 11.74 -3.97 -7.95
CA ASP A 21 11.05 -3.14 -6.97
C ASP A 21 11.25 -3.67 -5.55
N GLU A 22 12.27 -3.16 -4.86
CA GLU A 22 12.59 -3.52 -3.46
C GLU A 22 11.43 -3.28 -2.49
N LEU A 23 10.49 -2.38 -2.81
CA LEU A 23 9.34 -2.13 -1.95
C LEU A 23 8.32 -3.28 -1.97
N CYS A 24 8.40 -4.22 -2.92
CA CYS A 24 7.62 -5.46 -2.88
C CYS A 24 7.94 -6.32 -1.66
N ALA A 25 9.12 -6.16 -1.02
CA ALA A 25 9.53 -6.91 0.16
C ALA A 25 8.73 -6.58 1.44
N PHE A 26 7.80 -5.63 1.36
CA PHE A 26 7.04 -5.13 2.50
C PHE A 26 6.10 -6.19 3.08
N GLU A 27 6.27 -6.49 4.38
CA GLU A 27 5.39 -7.35 5.17
C GLU A 27 5.01 -8.66 4.45
N GLN A 28 5.98 -9.30 3.77
CA GLN A 28 5.77 -10.63 3.21
C GLN A 28 5.83 -11.69 4.29
N LEU A 29 4.81 -12.56 4.32
CA LEU A 29 4.81 -13.70 5.21
C LEU A 29 5.73 -14.81 4.69
N PRO A 30 6.34 -15.58 5.61
CA PRO A 30 7.14 -16.75 5.24
C PRO A 30 6.29 -17.92 4.72
N THR A 31 4.97 -17.83 4.83
CA THR A 31 4.00 -18.88 4.48
C THR A 31 2.88 -18.34 3.59
N ASP A 32 2.40 -19.17 2.68
CA ASP A 32 1.39 -18.80 1.67
C ASP A 32 -0.06 -19.05 2.09
N ASN A 33 -0.30 -19.72 3.22
CA ASN A 33 -1.64 -19.93 3.75
C ASN A 33 -1.66 -20.08 5.27
N ILE A 34 -2.82 -19.76 5.85
CA ILE A 34 -3.11 -19.91 7.30
C ILE A 34 -3.68 -21.30 7.65
N ALA A 35 -3.87 -22.16 6.65
CA ALA A 35 -4.73 -23.34 6.70
C ALA A 35 -3.98 -24.69 6.77
N VAL A 36 -2.71 -24.68 7.21
CA VAL A 36 -1.88 -25.88 7.49
C VAL A 36 -0.98 -26.36 6.31
N TYR A 37 -0.46 -25.45 5.47
CA TYR A 37 0.74 -25.75 4.68
C TYR A 37 1.79 -24.64 4.82
N ASP A 38 2.97 -24.99 5.32
CA ASP A 38 4.14 -24.09 5.48
C ASP A 38 4.89 -23.92 4.15
N THR A 39 4.18 -23.72 3.04
CA THR A 39 4.82 -23.43 1.75
C THR A 39 5.18 -21.95 1.67
N PRO A 40 6.43 -21.59 1.36
CA PRO A 40 6.77 -20.20 1.11
C PRO A 40 6.08 -19.69 -0.15
N PRO A 41 5.61 -18.43 -0.16
CA PRO A 41 5.00 -17.84 -1.34
C PRO A 41 5.96 -17.90 -2.54
N GLN A 42 5.38 -18.15 -3.71
CA GLN A 42 6.01 -18.10 -5.01
C GLN A 42 5.44 -16.91 -5.82
N PRO A 43 6.09 -16.52 -6.93
CA PRO A 43 5.57 -15.44 -7.77
C PRO A 43 4.11 -15.64 -8.19
N ASP A 44 3.69 -16.88 -8.44
CA ASP A 44 2.36 -17.28 -8.91
C ASP A 44 1.32 -17.49 -7.80
N THR A 45 1.65 -17.17 -6.54
CA THR A 45 0.78 -17.41 -5.38
C THR A 45 -0.28 -16.32 -5.16
N GLY A 46 -0.73 -15.66 -6.24
CA GLY A 46 -1.85 -14.73 -6.21
C GLY A 46 -1.51 -13.31 -5.75
N PHE A 47 -0.30 -12.82 -6.04
CA PHE A 47 0.04 -11.42 -5.79
C PHE A 47 -0.75 -10.49 -6.72
N VAL A 48 -1.20 -9.36 -6.18
CA VAL A 48 -2.17 -8.47 -6.83
C VAL A 48 -1.68 -8.01 -8.19
N ARG A 49 -0.43 -7.54 -8.32
CA ARG A 49 0.08 -7.04 -9.62
C ARG A 49 -0.01 -8.09 -10.73
N GLN A 50 0.39 -9.33 -10.44
CA GLN A 50 0.27 -10.45 -11.38
C GLN A 50 -1.19 -10.68 -11.77
N VAL A 51 -2.10 -10.73 -10.78
CA VAL A 51 -3.53 -10.95 -11.03
C VAL A 51 -4.14 -9.83 -11.88
N LEU A 52 -3.73 -8.57 -11.66
CA LEU A 52 -4.17 -7.47 -12.52
C LEU A 52 -3.66 -7.64 -13.97
N GLY A 53 -2.41 -8.08 -14.16
CA GLY A 53 -1.85 -8.40 -15.47
C GLY A 53 -2.57 -9.54 -16.18
N GLU A 54 -2.88 -10.62 -15.45
CA GLU A 54 -3.74 -11.72 -15.95
C GLU A 54 -5.13 -11.21 -16.34
N GLY A 55 -5.68 -10.26 -15.58
CA GLY A 55 -6.94 -9.58 -15.89
C GLY A 55 -6.93 -8.87 -17.23
N LEU A 56 -5.83 -8.18 -17.57
CA LEU A 56 -5.64 -7.58 -18.90
C LEU A 56 -5.63 -8.66 -20.00
N GLY A 57 -4.98 -9.79 -19.75
CA GLY A 57 -4.93 -10.92 -20.67
C GLY A 57 -6.30 -11.55 -20.92
N ILE A 58 -7.08 -11.75 -19.85
CA ILE A 58 -8.47 -12.22 -19.95
C ILE A 58 -9.33 -11.23 -20.73
N ALA A 59 -9.15 -9.93 -20.51
CA ALA A 59 -9.86 -8.89 -21.24
C ALA A 59 -9.55 -8.91 -22.75
N ALA A 60 -8.29 -9.18 -23.12
CA ALA A 60 -7.89 -9.32 -24.52
C ALA A 60 -8.54 -10.54 -25.20
N GLN A 61 -8.83 -11.61 -24.45
CA GLN A 61 -9.43 -12.84 -24.98
C GLN A 61 -10.96 -12.84 -24.98
N LEU A 62 -11.57 -12.28 -23.92
CA LEU A 62 -13.00 -12.40 -23.64
C LEU A 62 -13.76 -11.07 -23.72
N GLY A 63 -13.07 -9.95 -23.90
CA GLY A 63 -13.65 -8.60 -23.93
C GLY A 63 -14.06 -8.06 -22.54
N VAL A 64 -13.82 -8.81 -21.47
CA VAL A 64 -14.17 -8.41 -20.09
C VAL A 64 -13.02 -8.73 -19.14
N ASN A 65 -12.66 -7.79 -18.26
CA ASN A 65 -11.69 -7.99 -17.21
C ASN A 65 -12.39 -8.28 -15.86
N PRO A 66 -12.38 -9.53 -15.35
CA PRO A 66 -13.00 -9.86 -14.06
C PRO A 66 -12.20 -9.34 -12.85
N TYR A 67 -10.97 -8.86 -13.07
CA TYR A 67 -10.02 -8.45 -12.03
C TYR A 67 -9.82 -6.93 -11.96
N GLN A 68 -10.81 -6.15 -12.44
CA GLN A 68 -10.91 -4.72 -12.12
C GLN A 68 -11.26 -4.50 -10.65
N PHE A 69 -10.31 -4.75 -9.76
CA PHE A 69 -10.49 -4.66 -8.31
C PHE A 69 -10.33 -3.24 -7.78
N GLY A 70 -11.07 -2.92 -6.71
CA GLY A 70 -10.71 -1.84 -5.80
C GLY A 70 -9.78 -2.37 -4.72
N PHE A 71 -8.88 -1.53 -4.22
CA PHE A 71 -7.95 -1.86 -3.14
C PHE A 71 -8.49 -1.39 -1.80
N ILE A 72 -8.39 -2.26 -0.80
CA ILE A 72 -8.66 -1.97 0.61
C ILE A 72 -7.62 -2.69 1.47
N ALA A 73 -7.52 -2.30 2.74
CA ALA A 73 -6.80 -3.06 3.76
C ALA A 73 -7.69 -3.28 4.98
N SER A 74 -7.27 -4.13 5.90
CA SER A 74 -7.97 -4.30 7.17
C SER A 74 -7.02 -4.57 8.32
N THR A 75 -7.51 -4.29 9.53
CA THR A 75 -6.81 -4.66 10.75
C THR A 75 -6.92 -6.15 11.02
N ASP A 76 -8.06 -6.79 10.73
CA ASP A 76 -8.41 -8.20 11.04
C ASP A 76 -7.99 -8.66 12.46
N THR A 77 -8.01 -7.74 13.41
CA THR A 77 -7.77 -8.03 14.83
C THR A 77 -9.04 -8.62 15.44
N HIS A 78 -8.89 -9.57 16.36
CA HIS A 78 -10.02 -10.16 17.10
C HIS A 78 -10.33 -9.39 18.39
N LEU A 79 -9.91 -8.13 18.46
CA LEU A 79 -10.00 -7.29 19.66
C LEU A 79 -11.25 -6.40 19.71
N GLY A 80 -12.02 -6.31 18.62
CA GLY A 80 -13.17 -5.40 18.54
C GLY A 80 -12.76 -3.90 18.56
N THR A 81 -11.52 -3.60 18.18
CA THR A 81 -10.94 -2.25 18.16
C THR A 81 -10.69 -1.79 16.71
N PRO A 82 -11.73 -1.35 15.98
CA PRO A 82 -11.58 -0.98 14.57
C PRO A 82 -10.60 0.18 14.41
N GLY A 83 -9.68 0.04 13.46
CA GLY A 83 -8.69 1.07 13.14
C GLY A 83 -7.52 1.18 14.13
N ALA A 84 -7.34 0.21 15.04
CA ALA A 84 -6.16 0.10 15.88
C ALA A 84 -4.96 -0.45 15.09
N ALA A 85 -4.45 0.37 14.17
CA ALA A 85 -3.40 0.03 13.21
C ALA A 85 -2.07 0.77 13.47
N GLU A 86 -1.94 1.42 14.63
CA GLU A 86 -0.79 2.26 14.96
C GLU A 86 0.34 1.43 15.61
N GLU A 87 1.54 1.49 15.04
CA GLU A 87 2.73 0.79 15.54
C GLU A 87 3.04 1.09 17.02
N GLY A 88 2.88 2.36 17.45
CA GLY A 88 3.17 2.79 18.81
C GLY A 88 2.15 2.36 19.87
N ARG A 89 1.00 1.82 19.45
CA ARG A 89 -0.10 1.41 20.32
C ARG A 89 -0.59 0.00 20.01
N PHE A 90 0.25 -0.80 19.37
CA PHE A 90 -0.11 -2.15 18.96
C PHE A 90 -0.40 -3.04 20.19
N LEU A 91 -1.53 -3.74 20.13
CA LEU A 91 -2.05 -4.55 21.24
C LEU A 91 -1.96 -6.06 20.96
N GLY A 92 -1.39 -6.46 19.81
CA GLY A 92 -1.55 -7.80 19.27
C GLY A 92 -2.90 -7.99 18.58
N HIS A 93 -3.13 -9.18 18.01
CA HIS A 93 -4.37 -9.48 17.29
C HIS A 93 -5.39 -10.27 18.13
N GLY A 94 -4.99 -10.83 19.28
CA GLY A 94 -5.87 -11.62 20.14
C GLY A 94 -6.43 -12.90 19.49
N GLY A 95 -5.72 -13.45 18.49
CA GLY A 95 -6.25 -14.47 17.58
C GLY A 95 -5.16 -15.24 16.84
N ALA A 96 -5.14 -15.15 15.50
CA ALA A 96 -4.18 -15.80 14.59
C ALA A 96 -2.69 -15.49 14.90
N GLY A 97 -2.45 -14.58 15.84
CA GLY A 97 -1.21 -14.30 16.53
C GLY A 97 -1.01 -15.08 17.83
N VAL A 98 -0.68 -14.35 18.89
CA VAL A 98 -0.68 -14.88 20.27
C VAL A 98 -2.08 -14.76 20.89
N PRO A 99 -2.76 -15.88 21.24
CA PRO A 99 -4.11 -15.82 21.81
C PRO A 99 -4.08 -15.35 23.28
N ALA A 100 -4.83 -14.29 23.61
CA ALA A 100 -5.06 -13.86 24.99
C ALA A 100 -6.33 -14.52 25.57
N ARG A 101 -6.43 -15.86 25.49
CA ARG A 101 -7.63 -16.60 25.92
C ARG A 101 -7.77 -16.69 27.43
N ASP A 102 -6.66 -16.99 28.12
CA ASP A 102 -6.64 -17.26 29.56
C ASP A 102 -6.01 -16.09 30.34
N GLU A 103 -4.94 -15.50 29.80
CA GLU A 103 -4.26 -14.32 30.34
C GLU A 103 -3.52 -13.54 29.24
N VAL A 104 -3.07 -12.32 29.55
CA VAL A 104 -2.23 -11.53 28.64
C VAL A 104 -0.80 -12.07 28.76
N PRO A 105 -0.18 -12.53 27.65
CA PRO A 105 1.17 -13.07 27.68
C PRO A 105 2.19 -11.99 28.12
N PRO A 106 3.24 -12.36 28.87
CA PRO A 106 4.33 -11.43 29.15
C PRO A 106 5.09 -11.09 27.84
N GLY A 107 5.68 -9.90 27.79
CA GLY A 107 6.57 -9.48 26.70
C GLY A 107 5.87 -8.97 25.45
N LEU A 108 6.27 -9.47 24.28
CA LEU A 108 5.72 -9.06 22.99
C LEU A 108 4.26 -9.52 22.82
N PRO A 109 3.33 -8.63 22.42
CA PRO A 109 1.90 -8.95 22.34
C PRO A 109 1.53 -9.85 21.15
N ASP A 110 2.45 -10.07 20.21
CA ASP A 110 2.22 -10.91 19.03
C ASP A 110 3.52 -11.50 18.47
N LYS A 111 3.39 -12.34 17.44
CA LYS A 111 4.53 -12.87 16.67
C LYS A 111 5.15 -11.78 15.81
N LEU A 112 6.47 -11.86 15.62
CA LEU A 112 7.26 -10.86 14.91
C LEU A 112 6.84 -10.72 13.45
N GLU A 113 6.35 -11.74 12.77
CA GLU A 113 5.96 -11.63 11.36
C GLU A 113 4.69 -10.79 11.14
N TYR A 114 3.87 -10.55 12.17
CA TYR A 114 2.63 -9.78 12.04
C TYR A 114 2.85 -8.28 12.27
N ASN A 115 1.98 -7.49 11.67
CA ASN A 115 1.92 -6.03 11.79
C ASN A 115 0.54 -5.59 12.29
N PRO A 116 0.32 -4.32 12.68
CA PRO A 116 -0.98 -3.86 13.18
C PRO A 116 -2.16 -3.96 12.19
N GLY A 117 -1.90 -4.30 10.94
CA GLY A 117 -2.86 -4.30 9.83
C GLY A 117 -3.10 -2.91 9.28
N GLY A 118 -4.03 -2.81 8.34
CA GLY A 118 -4.27 -1.59 7.57
C GLY A 118 -5.68 -1.02 7.67
N LEU A 119 -5.93 0.05 6.91
CA LEU A 119 -7.23 0.71 6.84
C LEU A 119 -7.81 0.64 5.44
N ALA A 120 -9.11 0.34 5.37
CA ALA A 120 -9.92 0.56 4.19
C ALA A 120 -10.39 2.01 4.16
N VAL A 121 -10.09 2.72 3.07
CA VAL A 121 -10.59 4.08 2.87
C VAL A 121 -11.46 4.14 1.64
N ILE A 122 -12.58 4.84 1.78
CA ILE A 122 -13.62 5.00 0.75
C ILE A 122 -13.81 6.50 0.56
N TRP A 123 -13.72 6.99 -0.68
CA TRP A 123 -14.12 8.35 -0.99
C TRP A 123 -15.60 8.38 -1.37
N ALA A 124 -16.37 9.14 -0.62
CA ALA A 124 -17.80 9.30 -0.80
C ALA A 124 -18.16 10.78 -0.58
N GLU A 125 -19.18 11.24 -1.27
CA GLU A 125 -19.70 12.61 -1.13
C GLU A 125 -20.29 12.84 0.27
N GLU A 126 -20.86 11.80 0.86
CA GLU A 126 -21.43 11.83 2.20
C GLU A 126 -21.34 10.47 2.90
N ASN A 127 -21.51 10.49 4.22
CA ASN A 127 -21.53 9.30 5.07
C ASN A 127 -22.94 8.71 5.19
N SER A 128 -23.53 8.33 4.06
CA SER A 128 -24.78 7.58 4.00
C SER A 128 -24.54 6.18 3.43
N ARG A 129 -25.37 5.21 3.83
CA ARG A 129 -25.22 3.82 3.37
C ARG A 129 -25.17 3.74 1.85
N ASP A 130 -26.11 4.37 1.16
CA ASP A 130 -26.23 4.22 -0.29
C ASP A 130 -25.01 4.82 -1.02
N VAL A 131 -24.57 6.02 -0.61
CA VAL A 131 -23.40 6.68 -1.21
C VAL A 131 -22.10 5.92 -0.92
N LEU A 132 -21.95 5.30 0.25
CA LEU A 132 -20.82 4.43 0.56
C LEU A 132 -20.83 3.15 -0.29
N PHE A 133 -21.99 2.52 -0.49
CA PHE A 133 -22.09 1.35 -1.35
C PHE A 133 -21.83 1.68 -2.82
N ASP A 134 -22.28 2.84 -3.29
CA ASP A 134 -21.97 3.28 -4.64
C ASP A 134 -20.48 3.61 -4.80
N ALA A 135 -19.82 4.11 -3.75
CA ALA A 135 -18.37 4.31 -3.72
C ALA A 135 -17.58 3.00 -3.83
N LEU A 136 -18.03 1.98 -3.10
CA LEU A 136 -17.47 0.63 -3.18
C LEU A 136 -17.67 0.02 -4.58
N LYS A 137 -18.86 0.20 -5.18
CA LYS A 137 -19.15 -0.31 -6.54
C LYS A 137 -18.27 0.34 -7.61
N ARG A 138 -18.07 1.67 -7.55
CA ARG A 138 -17.15 2.38 -8.45
C ARG A 138 -15.68 2.19 -8.09
N ARG A 139 -15.38 1.51 -6.97
CA ARG A 139 -14.04 1.19 -6.47
C ARG A 139 -13.20 2.42 -6.21
N GLU A 140 -13.83 3.51 -5.79
CA GLU A 140 -13.11 4.73 -5.39
C GLU A 140 -12.60 4.57 -3.95
N THR A 141 -11.72 3.60 -3.79
CA THR A 141 -11.18 3.15 -2.52
C THR A 141 -9.66 3.11 -2.58
N TYR A 142 -9.03 3.09 -1.42
CA TYR A 142 -7.61 2.83 -1.29
C TYR A 142 -7.31 2.15 0.04
N ALA A 143 -6.13 1.55 0.10
CA ALA A 143 -5.60 0.86 1.26
C ALA A 143 -4.51 1.71 1.92
N THR A 144 -4.41 1.67 3.24
CA THR A 144 -3.19 2.08 3.96
C THR A 144 -2.69 0.91 4.81
N SER A 145 -1.37 0.82 5.01
CA SER A 145 -0.75 -0.27 5.79
C SER A 145 -0.72 -0.04 7.30
N GLY A 146 -1.23 1.10 7.77
CA GLY A 146 -1.39 1.42 9.18
C GLY A 146 -1.82 2.87 9.40
N PRO A 147 -0.94 3.85 9.11
CA PRO A 147 -1.24 5.27 9.22
C PRO A 147 -2.39 5.73 8.31
N ARG A 148 -3.04 6.82 8.70
CA ARG A 148 -4.13 7.46 7.94
C ARG A 148 -3.60 8.38 6.84
N ILE A 149 -2.68 7.89 6.03
CA ILE A 149 -2.21 8.57 4.80
C ILE A 149 -3.44 8.89 3.95
N VAL A 150 -3.58 10.13 3.51
CA VAL A 150 -4.69 10.54 2.64
C VAL A 150 -4.20 10.50 1.20
N ALA A 151 -4.86 9.74 0.32
CA ALA A 151 -4.48 9.61 -1.09
C ALA A 151 -5.63 9.90 -2.05
N ARG A 152 -5.31 10.61 -3.13
CA ARG A 152 -6.18 10.93 -4.27
C ARG A 152 -5.43 10.58 -5.55
N PHE A 153 -6.09 9.88 -6.47
CA PHE A 153 -5.51 9.51 -7.75
C PHE A 153 -6.56 9.59 -8.86
N PHE A 154 -6.21 10.27 -9.94
CA PHE A 154 -7.08 10.50 -11.08
C PHE A 154 -6.30 10.37 -12.39
N ALA A 155 -6.97 9.98 -13.46
CA ALA A 155 -6.43 9.99 -14.82
C ALA A 155 -7.34 10.81 -15.75
N GLY A 156 -6.75 11.52 -16.71
CA GLY A 156 -7.45 12.32 -17.72
C GLY A 156 -6.49 12.76 -18.83
N GLN A 157 -6.99 13.20 -19.99
CA GLN A 157 -6.10 13.63 -21.09
C GLN A 157 -5.62 15.09 -20.94
N ASP A 158 -6.47 15.96 -20.38
CA ASP A 158 -6.28 17.42 -20.45
C ASP A 158 -6.00 18.07 -19.09
N TYR A 159 -5.42 17.35 -18.12
CA TYR A 159 -5.01 17.99 -16.86
C TYR A 159 -3.90 19.01 -17.12
N PRO A 160 -3.99 20.24 -16.58
CA PRO A 160 -2.93 21.23 -16.74
C PRO A 160 -1.73 20.90 -15.85
N GLU A 161 -0.52 21.32 -16.26
CA GLU A 161 0.71 21.11 -15.48
C GLU A 161 0.64 21.75 -14.08
N ASP A 162 -0.03 22.89 -13.97
CA ASP A 162 -0.18 23.65 -12.74
C ASP A 162 -1.32 23.14 -11.83
N LEU A 163 -1.97 22.00 -12.14
CA LEU A 163 -3.15 21.54 -11.40
C LEU A 163 -2.87 21.37 -9.89
N CYS A 164 -1.65 20.98 -9.51
CA CYS A 164 -1.26 20.85 -8.11
C CYS A 164 -1.22 22.17 -7.34
N GLU A 165 -1.06 23.30 -8.04
CA GLU A 165 -1.00 24.64 -7.44
C GLU A 165 -2.40 25.24 -7.21
N ARG A 166 -3.44 24.59 -7.73
CA ARG A 166 -4.82 25.06 -7.68
C ARG A 166 -5.54 24.59 -6.41
N GLU A 167 -6.33 25.47 -5.82
CA GLU A 167 -7.17 25.15 -4.64
C GLU A 167 -8.30 24.18 -5.02
N ASP A 168 -8.90 24.36 -6.19
CA ASP A 168 -10.01 23.56 -6.74
C ASP A 168 -9.53 22.31 -7.49
N ARG A 169 -8.27 21.88 -7.29
CA ARG A 169 -7.63 20.80 -8.06
C ARG A 169 -8.41 19.48 -8.07
N ILE A 170 -9.06 19.14 -6.95
CA ILE A 170 -9.83 17.89 -6.83
C ILE A 170 -11.14 18.00 -7.61
N GLU A 171 -11.84 19.13 -7.54
CA GLU A 171 -13.05 19.38 -8.35
C GLU A 171 -12.73 19.30 -9.84
N ARG A 172 -11.64 19.96 -10.27
CA ARG A 172 -11.15 19.89 -11.65
C ARG A 172 -10.77 18.47 -12.08
N ALA A 173 -10.18 17.69 -11.18
CA ALA A 173 -9.82 16.30 -11.47
C ALA A 173 -11.05 15.43 -11.71
N TYR A 174 -12.09 15.55 -10.87
CA TYR A 174 -13.37 14.87 -11.14
C TYR A 174 -14.02 15.32 -12.45
N ALA A 175 -13.94 16.62 -12.78
CA ALA A 175 -14.56 17.14 -14.00
C ALA A 175 -13.80 16.76 -15.28
N GLY A 176 -12.47 16.60 -15.20
CA GLY A 176 -11.58 16.41 -16.35
C GLY A 176 -11.14 14.96 -16.60
N GLY A 177 -11.60 14.00 -15.79
CA GLY A 177 -11.18 12.61 -15.94
C GLY A 177 -11.89 11.66 -14.99
N VAL A 178 -11.23 10.55 -14.66
CA VAL A 178 -11.77 9.50 -13.81
C VAL A 178 -10.94 9.33 -12.54
N PRO A 179 -11.56 9.09 -11.37
CA PRO A 179 -10.84 8.73 -10.16
C PRO A 179 -10.35 7.29 -10.21
N MET A 180 -9.46 6.93 -9.29
CA MET A 180 -9.11 5.54 -8.99
C MET A 180 -10.34 4.62 -8.91
N GLY A 181 -10.21 3.42 -9.46
CA GLY A 181 -11.31 2.46 -9.63
C GLY A 181 -12.07 2.59 -10.96
N GLY A 182 -11.95 3.74 -11.63
CA GLY A 182 -12.57 4.04 -12.91
C GLY A 182 -11.80 3.51 -14.12
N GLU A 183 -12.42 3.64 -15.29
CA GLU A 183 -11.84 3.31 -16.58
C GLU A 183 -11.70 4.59 -17.41
N LEU A 184 -10.46 4.88 -17.81
CA LEU A 184 -10.09 6.04 -18.60
C LEU A 184 -10.51 5.80 -20.05
N THR A 185 -11.34 6.69 -20.57
CA THR A 185 -11.62 6.78 -22.01
C THR A 185 -10.69 7.81 -22.63
N VAL A 186 -9.91 7.39 -23.63
CA VAL A 186 -9.11 8.30 -24.46
C VAL A 186 -9.84 8.62 -25.75
N THR A 187 -9.79 9.87 -26.17
CA THR A 187 -10.48 10.40 -27.37
C THR A 187 -9.50 10.80 -28.48
N SER A 188 -8.21 10.73 -28.19
CA SER A 188 -7.10 10.98 -29.10
C SER A 188 -5.89 10.16 -28.66
N ASP A 189 -4.88 10.04 -29.52
CA ASP A 189 -3.61 9.37 -29.22
C ASP A 189 -2.72 10.19 -28.26
N ALA A 190 -3.21 11.29 -27.69
CA ALA A 190 -2.48 12.08 -26.72
C ALA A 190 -2.27 11.28 -25.41
N PRO A 191 -1.04 11.25 -24.86
CA PRO A 191 -0.75 10.58 -23.61
C PRO A 191 -1.66 11.01 -22.47
N PRO A 192 -2.15 10.07 -21.64
CA PRO A 192 -2.91 10.41 -20.47
C PRO A 192 -2.02 11.03 -19.39
N ARG A 193 -2.65 11.87 -18.58
CA ARG A 193 -2.05 12.57 -17.44
C ARG A 193 -2.73 12.11 -16.17
N PHE A 194 -1.94 12.03 -15.10
CA PHE A 194 -2.35 11.51 -13.83
C PHE A 194 -2.10 12.52 -12.74
N LEU A 195 -3.18 12.94 -12.06
CA LEU A 195 -3.07 13.69 -10.83
C LEU A 195 -2.93 12.70 -9.67
N VAL A 196 -1.85 12.81 -8.91
CA VAL A 196 -1.73 12.20 -7.60
C VAL A 196 -1.54 13.27 -6.55
N ALA A 197 -2.32 13.20 -5.47
CA ALA A 197 -2.17 14.06 -4.31
C ALA A 197 -2.24 13.23 -3.03
N ALA A 198 -1.24 13.39 -2.18
CA ALA A 198 -1.10 12.65 -0.94
C ALA A 198 -0.73 13.56 0.23
N SER A 199 -1.21 13.23 1.42
CA SER A 199 -0.74 13.82 2.68
C SER A 199 -0.40 12.73 3.70
N GLN A 200 0.58 13.01 4.56
CA GLN A 200 0.87 12.19 5.73
C GLN A 200 -0.38 12.04 6.62
N ASP A 201 -0.32 11.09 7.57
CA ASP A 201 -1.33 10.98 8.63
C ASP A 201 -1.57 12.36 9.30
N PRO A 202 -2.83 12.81 9.49
CA PRO A 202 -3.11 14.06 10.21
C PRO A 202 -2.84 13.99 11.72
N GLY A 203 -2.56 12.79 12.26
CA GLY A 203 -2.29 12.55 13.67
C GLY A 203 -1.02 13.20 14.20
N ALA A 204 -0.95 13.38 15.52
CA ALA A 204 0.17 14.06 16.18
C ALA A 204 1.51 13.32 16.07
N THR A 205 1.48 12.02 15.76
CA THR A 205 2.64 11.14 15.62
C THR A 205 2.90 10.77 14.16
N ALA A 206 2.46 11.60 13.21
CA ALA A 206 2.60 11.36 11.79
C ALA A 206 4.07 11.21 11.34
N THR A 207 4.31 10.24 10.48
CA THR A 207 5.59 10.10 9.79
C THR A 207 5.51 10.84 8.45
N PRO A 208 6.46 11.75 8.13
CA PRO A 208 6.44 12.44 6.85
C PRO A 208 6.51 11.49 5.65
N LEU A 209 5.85 11.87 4.54
CA LEU A 209 5.96 11.14 3.29
C LEU A 209 7.39 11.20 2.75
N GLN A 210 7.84 10.11 2.12
CA GLN A 210 9.12 10.03 1.41
C GLN A 210 8.92 10.29 -0.09
N ARG A 211 8.03 9.54 -0.72
CA ARG A 211 7.80 9.58 -2.17
C ARG A 211 6.43 9.06 -2.58
N VAL A 212 6.05 9.38 -3.81
CA VAL A 212 4.89 8.82 -4.50
C VAL A 212 5.36 8.14 -5.78
N GLN A 213 4.83 6.96 -6.02
CA GLN A 213 5.06 6.16 -7.21
C GLN A 213 3.76 5.93 -7.98
N ILE A 214 3.85 5.84 -9.29
CA ILE A 214 2.82 5.24 -10.14
C ILE A 214 3.34 3.88 -10.61
N ILE A 215 2.52 2.86 -10.44
CA ILE A 215 2.76 1.52 -10.93
C ILE A 215 1.90 1.34 -12.17
N LYS A 216 2.53 1.14 -13.32
CA LYS A 216 1.90 0.86 -14.62
C LYS A 216 2.05 -0.63 -14.92
N GLY A 217 0.94 -1.30 -15.20
CA GLY A 217 0.95 -2.61 -15.84
C GLY A 217 0.35 -2.49 -17.23
N ALA A 218 1.05 -2.96 -18.25
CA ALA A 218 0.61 -2.88 -19.64
C ALA A 218 0.71 -4.24 -20.32
N LEU A 219 -0.25 -4.54 -21.20
CA LEU A 219 -0.29 -5.74 -22.01
C LEU A 219 -0.32 -5.35 -23.49
N ASP A 220 0.69 -5.79 -24.23
CA ASP A 220 0.78 -5.50 -25.65
C ASP A 220 -0.08 -6.43 -26.52
N ALA A 221 -0.14 -6.12 -27.82
CA ALA A 221 -0.91 -6.90 -28.79
C ALA A 221 -0.41 -8.34 -28.97
N SER A 222 0.82 -8.66 -28.56
CA SER A 222 1.38 -10.02 -28.57
C SER A 222 1.01 -10.82 -27.31
N GLY A 223 0.39 -10.17 -26.31
CA GLY A 223 0.08 -10.74 -25.01
C GLY A 223 1.24 -10.68 -24.03
N GLN A 224 2.28 -9.88 -24.32
CA GLN A 224 3.39 -9.68 -23.39
C GLN A 224 3.00 -8.66 -22.32
N TYR A 225 3.05 -9.09 -21.06
CA TYR A 225 2.81 -8.24 -19.90
C TYR A 225 4.10 -7.56 -19.44
N ARG A 226 4.02 -6.27 -19.11
CA ARG A 226 5.12 -5.45 -18.61
C ARG A 226 4.66 -4.62 -17.42
N GLU A 227 5.52 -4.53 -16.41
CA GLU A 227 5.34 -3.66 -15.26
C GLU A 227 6.39 -2.56 -15.26
N GLN A 228 6.00 -1.37 -14.84
CA GLN A 228 6.89 -0.25 -14.58
C GLN A 228 6.52 0.40 -13.25
N VAL A 229 7.54 0.82 -12.48
CA VAL A 229 7.40 1.59 -11.25
C VAL A 229 8.08 2.93 -11.44
N ILE A 230 7.30 4.00 -11.40
CA ILE A 230 7.76 5.35 -11.72
C ILE A 230 7.65 6.23 -10.47
N ASP A 231 8.77 6.78 -9.99
CA ASP A 231 8.74 7.83 -8.97
C ASP A 231 8.24 9.14 -9.60
N VAL A 232 7.13 9.69 -9.09
CA VAL A 232 6.47 10.88 -9.66
C VAL A 232 6.49 12.10 -8.73
N ALA A 233 6.79 11.90 -7.45
CA ALA A 233 6.98 12.96 -6.47
C ALA A 233 7.85 12.51 -5.29
N GLY A 234 8.51 13.45 -4.63
CA GLY A 234 9.36 13.19 -3.46
C GLY A 234 10.74 12.63 -3.84
N ASN A 235 11.40 11.97 -2.89
CA ASN A 235 12.76 11.47 -3.09
C ASN A 235 13.06 10.26 -2.20
N ALA A 236 13.33 9.10 -2.83
CA ALA A 236 13.73 7.87 -2.14
C ALA A 236 15.01 8.01 -1.29
N ARG A 237 15.91 8.91 -1.69
CA ARG A 237 17.22 9.17 -1.06
C ARG A 237 17.21 10.52 -0.33
N ASN A 238 16.14 10.81 0.40
CA ASN A 238 15.99 12.05 1.15
C ASN A 238 16.85 12.10 2.43
N GLY A 239 17.44 10.98 2.86
CA GLY A 239 18.28 10.91 4.05
C GLY A 239 17.49 10.76 5.36
N ALA A 240 16.19 10.46 5.28
CA ALA A 240 15.39 10.08 6.44
C ALA A 240 15.87 8.74 7.03
N SER A 241 15.88 8.65 8.35
CA SER A 241 16.35 7.46 9.07
C SER A 241 15.64 7.31 10.41
N VAL A 242 15.79 6.13 11.01
CA VAL A 242 15.34 5.85 12.38
C VAL A 242 16.50 5.29 13.18
N ASP A 243 16.65 5.79 14.40
CA ASP A 243 17.58 5.25 15.38
C ASP A 243 16.92 4.05 16.06
N THR A 244 17.38 2.83 15.79
CA THR A 244 16.72 1.63 16.33
C THR A 244 16.93 1.46 17.84
N GLN A 245 17.88 2.18 18.45
CA GLN A 245 18.10 2.12 19.90
C GLN A 245 17.12 2.99 20.68
N THR A 246 16.58 4.04 20.05
CA THR A 246 15.69 5.02 20.71
C THR A 246 14.33 5.16 20.03
N CYS A 247 14.19 4.63 18.83
CA CYS A 247 13.05 4.82 17.93
C CYS A 247 12.79 6.28 17.52
N GLU A 248 13.79 7.14 17.62
CA GLU A 248 13.74 8.50 17.10
C GLU A 248 13.91 8.52 15.58
N THR A 249 12.99 9.18 14.89
CA THR A 249 13.09 9.44 13.44
C THR A 249 13.85 10.73 13.19
N ARG A 250 14.68 10.78 12.14
CA ARG A 250 15.48 11.94 11.75
C ARG A 250 15.40 12.16 10.23
N GLY A 251 15.75 13.37 9.79
CA GLY A 251 15.86 13.73 8.37
C GLY A 251 14.62 14.41 7.79
N PRO A 252 14.69 14.82 6.52
CA PRO A 252 13.61 15.55 5.85
C PRO A 252 12.48 14.61 5.42
N GLY A 253 11.34 15.21 5.06
CA GLY A 253 10.22 14.52 4.45
C GLY A 253 9.13 15.51 4.07
N TYR A 254 8.02 15.00 3.55
CA TYR A 254 6.96 15.82 2.98
C TYR A 254 5.66 15.62 3.75
N ALA A 255 5.07 16.71 4.25
CA ALA A 255 3.71 16.64 4.80
C ALA A 255 2.67 16.36 3.70
N GLN A 256 2.94 16.86 2.49
CA GLN A 256 2.10 16.69 1.31
C GLN A 256 2.98 16.50 0.07
N LEU A 257 2.52 15.64 -0.84
CA LEU A 257 3.11 15.44 -2.17
C LEU A 257 1.99 15.56 -3.21
N CYS A 258 2.24 16.28 -4.29
CA CYS A 258 1.33 16.37 -5.43
C CYS A 258 2.13 16.32 -6.73
N SER A 259 1.62 15.62 -7.73
CA SER A 259 2.21 15.58 -9.07
C SER A 259 1.13 15.44 -10.13
N VAL A 260 1.37 16.06 -11.28
CA VAL A 260 0.65 15.82 -12.54
C VAL A 260 1.64 15.15 -13.47
N TRP A 261 1.58 13.82 -13.54
CA TRP A 261 2.51 13.02 -14.33
C TRP A 261 1.91 12.63 -15.67
N THR A 262 2.70 12.64 -16.74
CA THR A 262 2.29 12.20 -18.08
C THR A 262 2.94 10.86 -18.40
N ASP A 263 2.17 9.90 -18.92
CA ASP A 263 2.70 8.62 -19.41
C ASP A 263 3.27 8.80 -20.84
N GLU A 264 4.49 9.32 -20.94
CA GLU A 264 5.15 9.56 -22.25
C GLU A 264 5.36 8.27 -23.07
N GLU A 265 5.31 7.10 -22.43
CA GLU A 265 5.39 5.77 -23.05
C GLU A 265 4.00 5.15 -23.25
N PHE A 266 2.95 5.96 -23.30
CA PHE A 266 1.60 5.49 -23.57
C PHE A 266 1.48 5.00 -25.02
N ASP A 267 1.00 3.76 -25.16
CA ASP A 267 0.59 3.20 -26.45
C ASP A 267 -0.93 2.96 -26.42
N PRO A 268 -1.72 3.65 -27.26
CA PRO A 268 -3.17 3.51 -27.29
C PRO A 268 -3.63 2.11 -27.70
N ALA A 269 -2.76 1.26 -28.27
CA ALA A 269 -3.08 -0.12 -28.62
C ALA A 269 -2.90 -1.10 -27.43
N GLU A 270 -2.25 -0.69 -26.34
CA GLU A 270 -2.02 -1.54 -25.17
C GLU A 270 -3.17 -1.45 -24.17
N ARG A 271 -3.54 -2.57 -23.55
CA ARG A 271 -4.40 -2.54 -22.36
C ARG A 271 -3.52 -2.21 -21.17
N ALA A 272 -3.98 -1.35 -20.27
CA ALA A 272 -3.17 -0.93 -19.14
C ALA A 272 -3.97 -0.71 -17.85
N PHE A 273 -3.26 -0.77 -16.73
CA PHE A 273 -3.73 -0.28 -15.45
C PHE A 273 -2.66 0.59 -14.79
N TYR A 274 -3.12 1.52 -13.95
CA TYR A 274 -2.27 2.44 -13.22
C TYR A 274 -2.77 2.55 -11.78
N TYR A 275 -1.91 2.44 -10.79
CA TYR A 275 -2.24 2.87 -9.43
C TYR A 275 -1.09 3.62 -8.78
N ALA A 276 -1.39 4.45 -7.80
CA ALA A 276 -0.40 5.15 -7.02
C ALA A 276 -0.05 4.38 -5.73
N ARG A 277 1.25 4.34 -5.42
CA ARG A 277 1.79 3.91 -4.12
C ARG A 277 2.44 5.11 -3.43
N VAL A 278 1.96 5.46 -2.25
CA VAL A 278 2.51 6.53 -1.41
C VAL A 278 3.34 5.88 -0.31
N VAL A 279 4.57 6.34 -0.08
CA VAL A 279 5.49 5.73 0.90
C VAL A 279 5.92 6.77 1.92
N GLU A 280 5.82 6.44 3.19
CA GLU A 280 6.34 7.26 4.29
C GLU A 280 7.85 7.05 4.52
N ASN A 281 8.45 8.00 5.24
CA ASN A 281 9.78 7.82 5.79
C ASN A 281 9.84 6.59 6.72
N PRO A 282 11.03 6.03 6.95
CA PRO A 282 11.19 4.90 7.88
C PRO A 282 10.85 5.31 9.31
N SER A 283 10.19 4.40 10.03
CA SER A 283 9.92 4.51 11.47
C SER A 283 10.15 3.17 12.17
N CYS A 284 10.18 3.16 13.50
CA CYS A 284 10.26 1.90 14.23
C CYS A 284 8.94 1.13 14.12
N ARG A 285 9.07 -0.18 13.86
CA ARG A 285 8.00 -1.16 13.96
C ARG A 285 7.57 -1.36 15.41
N TRP A 286 6.35 -1.83 15.66
CA TRP A 286 5.80 -2.05 17.00
C TRP A 286 6.74 -2.88 17.88
N SER A 287 7.33 -3.93 17.32
CA SER A 287 8.19 -4.85 18.06
C SER A 287 9.41 -4.12 18.60
N GLN A 288 10.08 -3.32 17.77
CA GLN A 288 11.22 -2.52 18.20
C GLN A 288 10.84 -1.47 19.23
N ARG A 289 9.69 -0.82 19.07
CA ARG A 289 9.20 0.17 20.05
C ARG A 289 9.04 -0.46 21.43
N ILE A 290 8.49 -1.67 21.49
CA ILE A 290 8.33 -2.42 22.73
C ILE A 290 9.68 -2.86 23.30
N CYS A 291 10.60 -3.35 22.47
CA CYS A 291 11.95 -3.73 22.92
C CYS A 291 12.72 -2.55 23.53
N VAL A 292 12.68 -1.37 22.88
CA VAL A 292 13.30 -0.14 23.38
C VAL A 292 12.63 0.32 24.69
N ALA A 293 11.30 0.29 24.76
CA ALA A 293 10.57 0.67 25.96
C ALA A 293 10.87 -0.23 27.17
N ASN A 294 11.25 -1.49 26.94
CA ASN A 294 11.64 -2.45 27.98
C ASN A 294 13.16 -2.58 28.15
N GLN A 295 13.94 -1.69 27.52
CA GLN A 295 15.40 -1.63 27.68
C GLN A 295 16.12 -2.94 27.36
N VAL A 296 15.61 -3.70 26.38
CA VAL A 296 16.23 -4.96 25.96
C VAL A 296 17.52 -4.66 25.19
N ASP A 297 18.64 -5.18 25.67
CA ASP A 297 19.96 -5.11 25.04
C ASP A 297 20.41 -6.53 24.66
N CYS A 298 20.45 -6.81 23.36
CA CYS A 298 20.86 -8.14 22.86
C CYS A 298 22.33 -8.50 23.12
N SER A 299 23.14 -7.55 23.61
CA SER A 299 24.51 -7.81 24.09
C SER A 299 24.58 -8.18 25.57
N ASP A 300 23.53 -7.92 26.33
CA ASP A 300 23.40 -8.23 27.76
C ASP A 300 22.22 -9.19 28.01
N PRO A 301 22.50 -10.50 28.14
CA PRO A 301 21.46 -11.52 28.38
C PRO A 301 20.58 -11.26 29.61
N ASP A 302 21.07 -10.50 30.61
CA ASP A 302 20.30 -10.21 31.82
C ASP A 302 19.12 -9.26 31.55
N THR A 303 19.13 -8.54 30.42
CA THR A 303 18.02 -7.68 29.98
C THR A 303 16.94 -8.43 29.20
N ILE A 304 17.22 -9.65 28.73
CA ILE A 304 16.31 -10.47 27.93
C ILE A 304 15.43 -11.28 28.90
N THR A 305 14.37 -10.64 29.38
CA THR A 305 13.40 -11.26 30.29
C THR A 305 12.32 -12.05 29.53
N GLU A 306 11.56 -12.86 30.27
CA GLU A 306 10.50 -13.72 29.72
C GLU A 306 9.55 -12.95 28.78
N GLY A 307 9.40 -13.44 27.55
CA GLY A 307 8.53 -12.86 26.52
C GLY A 307 9.20 -11.81 25.63
N PHE A 308 10.45 -11.44 25.90
CA PHE A 308 11.24 -10.50 25.08
C PHE A 308 12.33 -11.17 24.25
N GLU A 309 12.39 -12.50 24.20
CA GLU A 309 13.38 -13.24 23.43
C GLU A 309 13.32 -12.87 21.93
N GLY A 310 12.10 -12.54 21.43
CA GLY A 310 11.88 -12.07 20.07
C GLY A 310 12.60 -10.77 19.73
N CYS A 311 12.94 -9.92 20.71
CA CYS A 311 13.70 -8.69 20.46
C CYS A 311 15.08 -8.96 19.85
N CYS A 312 15.67 -10.12 20.15
CA CYS A 312 17.01 -10.51 19.72
C CYS A 312 16.99 -11.66 18.70
N ALA A 313 15.81 -12.00 18.17
CA ALA A 313 15.66 -13.03 17.16
C ALA A 313 16.19 -12.55 15.79
N ALA A 314 16.74 -13.47 15.00
CA ALA A 314 17.36 -13.15 13.71
C ALA A 314 16.38 -12.64 12.64
N ASP A 315 15.10 -13.01 12.78
CA ASP A 315 13.98 -12.59 11.94
C ASP A 315 13.35 -11.29 12.42
N HIS A 316 13.75 -10.72 13.56
CA HIS A 316 13.28 -9.42 14.00
C HIS A 316 13.63 -8.35 12.96
N ARG A 317 12.61 -7.56 12.57
CA ARG A 317 12.73 -6.41 11.67
C ARG A 317 12.38 -5.15 12.43
N PRO A 318 13.37 -4.30 12.79
CA PRO A 318 13.13 -3.19 13.71
C PRO A 318 12.50 -1.95 13.06
N VAL A 319 12.55 -1.87 11.73
CA VAL A 319 12.14 -0.69 10.94
C VAL A 319 11.03 -1.08 9.98
N ILE A 320 10.07 -0.17 9.81
CA ILE A 320 9.00 -0.28 8.83
C ILE A 320 8.91 1.00 7.98
N GLN A 321 8.43 0.87 6.74
CA GLN A 321 8.04 1.98 5.89
C GLN A 321 6.60 1.79 5.43
N GLU A 322 5.72 2.48 6.14
CA GLU A 322 4.29 2.49 5.91
C GLU A 322 3.94 3.15 4.57
N ARG A 323 2.77 2.79 4.05
CA ARG A 323 2.37 3.16 2.69
C ARG A 323 0.87 3.11 2.47
N ALA A 324 0.46 3.68 1.34
CA ALA A 324 -0.89 3.59 0.83
C ALA A 324 -0.89 3.14 -0.63
N TRP A 325 -1.95 2.43 -1.04
CA TRP A 325 -2.17 1.99 -2.43
C TRP A 325 -3.56 2.41 -2.89
N THR A 326 -3.62 3.23 -3.94
CA THR A 326 -4.88 3.59 -4.57
C THR A 326 -5.45 2.43 -5.37
N SER A 327 -6.77 2.38 -5.55
CA SER A 327 -7.33 1.46 -6.55
C SER A 327 -6.77 1.78 -7.95
N PRO A 328 -6.66 0.79 -8.85
CA PRO A 328 -6.22 1.05 -10.20
C PRO A 328 -7.23 1.86 -11.01
N VAL A 329 -6.73 2.76 -11.85
CA VAL A 329 -7.43 3.25 -13.04
C VAL A 329 -7.09 2.32 -14.20
N TRP A 330 -8.08 2.01 -15.01
CA TRP A 330 -7.96 1.09 -16.14
C TRP A 330 -7.97 1.81 -17.48
N TYR A 331 -7.30 1.26 -18.47
CA TYR A 331 -7.38 1.68 -19.86
C TYR A 331 -7.54 0.46 -20.76
N SER A 332 -8.52 0.55 -21.66
CA SER A 332 -8.79 -0.43 -22.70
C SER A 332 -8.83 0.29 -24.05
N PRO A 333 -8.12 -0.20 -25.08
CA PRO A 333 -8.28 0.32 -26.43
C PRO A 333 -9.73 0.19 -26.89
N THR A 334 -10.27 1.22 -27.52
CA THR A 334 -11.59 1.12 -28.18
C THR A 334 -11.49 0.13 -29.33
N GLU A 335 -12.35 -0.89 -29.35
CA GLU A 335 -12.50 -1.75 -30.52
C GLU A 335 -12.92 -0.89 -31.72
N GLY A 336 -12.13 -0.92 -32.79
CA GLY A 336 -12.45 -0.27 -34.07
C GLY A 336 -13.52 -1.01 -34.85
#